data_AF-A0A7J9TKC7-F1
#
_entry.id   AF-A0A7J9TKC7-F1
#
_cell.length_a   1.000
_cell.length_b   1.000
_cell.length_c   1.000
_cell.angle_alpha   90.00
_cell.angle_beta   90.00
_cell.angle_gamma   90.00
#
_symmetry.space_group_name_H-M   'P 1'
#
loop_
_entity.id
_entity.type
_entity.pdbx_description
1 polymer ?
#
loop_
_entity_poly.entity_id
_entity_poly.type
_entity_poly.pdbx_seq_one_letter_code
_entity_poly.pdbx_strand_id
1 'polypeptide(L)'
;MKEAIKFKILHPRKEIYFLASPVNPSVYAVFAQYIHKLYPKYNTIIPLEIEDLMMNLADEFGLEIIDKKNPLIRKIGWITKATEAEKKFWQKSKNPHLKYYIESNPDFSEGHGFLILVPLSFLNGLISFFYFIIFYTLKKKIRYNLRRFLA
;
A
#
# COMPACT_ATOMS: atom_id res chain seq x y z
N MET A 1 5.70 -14.56 -5.04
CA MET A 1 5.05 -14.88 -3.75
C MET A 1 5.30 -16.33 -3.31
N LYS A 2 5.11 -17.33 -4.18
CA LYS A 2 5.43 -18.75 -3.90
C LYS A 2 6.85 -18.97 -3.35
N GLU A 3 7.86 -18.37 -3.98
CA GLU A 3 9.26 -18.49 -3.52
C GLU A 3 9.49 -17.88 -2.14
N ALA A 4 8.87 -16.73 -1.84
CA ALA A 4 8.96 -16.11 -0.52
C ALA A 4 8.32 -17.00 0.57
N ILE A 5 7.20 -17.66 0.26
CA ILE A 5 6.55 -18.62 1.16
C ILE A 5 7.46 -19.82 1.39
N LYS A 6 8.00 -20.41 0.32
CA LYS A 6 8.95 -21.53 0.40
C LYS A 6 10.15 -21.17 1.26
N PHE A 7 10.75 -20.00 1.03
CA PHE A 7 11.87 -19.51 1.81
C PHE A 7 11.51 -19.32 3.29
N LYS A 8 10.32 -18.76 3.59
CA LYS A 8 9.87 -18.57 4.98
C LYS A 8 9.67 -19.89 5.72
N ILE A 9 9.18 -20.92 5.02
CA ILE A 9 9.03 -22.28 5.58
C ILE A 9 10.40 -22.88 5.90
N LEU A 10 11.38 -22.71 5.01
CA LEU A 10 12.75 -23.21 5.22
C LEU A 10 13.53 -22.39 6.26
N HIS A 11 13.18 -21.11 6.44
CA HIS A 11 13.91 -20.17 7.29
C HIS A 11 12.95 -19.34 8.19
N PRO A 12 12.27 -19.97 9.17
CA PRO A 12 11.18 -19.33 9.92
C PRO A 12 11.63 -18.10 10.74
N ARG A 13 12.88 -18.09 11.21
CA ARG A 13 13.46 -16.98 12.00
C ARG A 13 13.95 -15.81 11.16
N LYS A 14 14.07 -15.97 9.83
CA LYS A 14 14.50 -14.87 8.94
C LYS A 14 13.33 -13.95 8.64
N GLU A 15 13.52 -12.66 8.81
CA GLU A 15 12.53 -11.67 8.41
C GLU A 15 12.54 -11.55 6.89
N ILE A 16 11.34 -11.50 6.30
CA ILE A 16 11.16 -11.31 4.86
C ILE A 16 10.27 -10.09 4.70
N TYR A 17 10.67 -9.21 3.81
CA TYR A 17 9.93 -8.01 3.49
C TYR A 17 9.57 -7.99 2.01
N PHE A 18 8.41 -7.43 1.71
CA PHE A 18 8.02 -7.09 0.35
C PHE A 18 8.08 -5.57 0.21
N LEU A 19 9.06 -5.10 -0.56
CA LEU A 19 9.18 -3.71 -0.96
C LEU A 19 8.41 -3.51 -2.28
N ALA A 20 7.64 -2.44 -2.36
CA ALA A 20 6.99 -2.00 -3.58
C ALA A 20 6.95 -0.48 -3.64
N SER A 21 6.73 0.08 -4.83
CA SER A 21 6.50 1.52 -4.98
C SER A 21 5.30 1.76 -5.91
N PRO A 22 4.06 1.69 -5.38
CA PRO A 22 2.87 1.90 -6.18
C PRO A 22 2.84 3.30 -6.79
N VAL A 23 2.55 3.37 -8.09
CA VAL A 23 2.32 4.61 -8.86
C VAL A 23 0.83 4.97 -8.97
N ASN A 24 -0.06 4.14 -8.43
CA ASN A 24 -1.51 4.29 -8.52
C ASN A 24 -2.11 4.43 -7.10
N PRO A 25 -2.90 5.49 -6.82
CA PRO A 25 -3.50 5.72 -5.51
C PRO A 25 -4.39 4.58 -5.02
N SER A 26 -5.16 3.96 -5.92
CA SER A 26 -6.04 2.83 -5.59
C SER A 26 -5.24 1.60 -5.15
N VAL A 27 -4.09 1.34 -5.78
CA VAL A 27 -3.23 0.20 -5.43
C VAL A 27 -2.72 0.38 -4.00
N TYR A 28 -2.10 1.52 -3.69
CA TYR A 28 -1.68 1.83 -2.33
C TYR A 28 -2.83 1.69 -1.32
N ALA A 29 -3.99 2.28 -1.64
CA ALA A 29 -5.15 2.26 -0.74
C ALA A 29 -5.64 0.84 -0.44
N VAL A 30 -5.58 -0.07 -1.41
CA VAL A 30 -5.92 -1.50 -1.21
C VAL A 30 -4.92 -2.17 -0.27
N PHE A 31 -3.61 -1.98 -0.51
CA PHE A 31 -2.57 -2.49 0.38
C PHE A 31 -2.77 -1.97 1.81
N ALA A 32 -2.89 -0.66 1.99
CA ALA A 32 -3.07 -0.04 3.29
C ALA A 32 -4.37 -0.46 4.00
N GLN A 33 -5.45 -0.68 3.24
CA GLN A 33 -6.75 -1.08 3.79
C GLN A 33 -6.75 -2.51 4.34
N TYR A 34 -6.14 -3.46 3.62
CA TYR A 34 -6.28 -4.89 3.95
C TYR A 34 -5.06 -5.47 4.67
N ILE A 35 -3.88 -4.88 4.48
CA ILE A 35 -2.68 -5.36 5.17
C ILE A 35 -2.64 -4.74 6.55
N HIS A 36 -2.51 -5.59 7.55
CA HIS A 36 -2.47 -5.18 8.95
C HIS A 36 -1.25 -4.29 9.23
N LYS A 37 -0.04 -4.83 9.03
CA LYS A 37 1.25 -4.13 9.18
C LYS A 37 1.83 -3.81 7.80
N LEU A 38 1.84 -2.52 7.46
CA LEU A 38 2.38 -1.94 6.24
C LEU A 38 2.94 -0.56 6.59
N TYR A 39 4.04 -0.18 5.96
CA TYR A 39 4.68 1.13 6.12
C TYR A 39 4.87 1.80 4.77
N PRO A 40 4.69 3.13 4.66
CA PRO A 40 3.88 3.95 5.56
C PRO A 40 2.39 3.66 5.42
N LYS A 41 1.66 3.72 6.52
CA LYS A 41 0.19 3.68 6.54
C LYS A 41 -0.36 4.95 7.18
N TYR A 42 -1.49 5.43 6.68
CA TYR A 42 -2.17 6.59 7.28
C TYR A 42 -2.28 6.44 8.80
N ASN A 43 -1.89 7.50 9.52
CA ASN A 43 -1.89 7.59 10.98
C ASN A 43 -1.02 6.51 11.68
N THR A 44 0.10 6.14 11.05
CA THR A 44 1.12 5.27 11.66
C THR A 44 2.48 5.93 11.55
N ILE A 45 3.31 5.73 12.57
CA ILE A 45 4.71 6.14 12.56
C ILE A 45 5.52 5.00 11.96
N ILE A 46 6.46 5.33 11.07
CA ILE A 46 7.47 4.38 10.59
C ILE A 46 8.57 4.32 11.65
N PRO A 47 8.87 3.15 12.23
CA PRO A 47 10.04 3.00 13.07
C PRO A 47 11.31 3.35 12.29
N LEU A 48 12.29 4.00 12.93
CA LEU A 48 13.52 4.45 12.26
C LEU A 48 14.25 3.30 11.56
N GLU A 49 14.35 2.14 12.21
CA GLU A 49 14.99 0.96 11.63
C GLU A 49 14.27 0.43 10.38
N ILE A 50 12.96 0.64 10.27
CA ILE A 50 12.18 0.27 9.10
C ILE A 50 12.34 1.30 8.00
N GLU A 51 12.35 2.59 8.34
CA GLU A 51 12.61 3.67 7.39
C GLU A 51 14.00 3.50 6.76
N ASP A 52 15.04 3.27 7.58
CA ASP A 52 16.40 3.00 7.11
C ASP A 52 16.44 1.78 6.18
N LEU A 53 15.76 0.69 6.54
CA LEU A 53 15.67 -0.49 5.69
C LEU A 53 14.98 -0.18 4.34
N MET A 54 13.90 0.59 4.35
CA MET A 54 13.20 1.00 3.14
C MET A 54 14.12 1.81 2.22
N MET A 55 14.84 2.77 2.79
CA MET A 55 15.78 3.63 2.08
C MET A 55 16.91 2.82 1.45
N ASN A 56 17.58 1.97 2.25
CA ASN A 56 18.68 1.13 1.78
C ASN A 56 18.25 0.19 0.65
N LEU A 57 17.10 -0.48 0.80
CA LEU A 57 16.61 -1.38 -0.25
C LEU A 57 16.25 -0.61 -1.54
N ALA A 58 15.59 0.55 -1.41
CA ALA A 58 15.25 1.36 -2.58
C ALA A 58 16.50 1.83 -3.33
N ASP A 59 17.56 2.19 -2.61
CA ASP A 59 18.84 2.58 -3.19
C ASP A 59 19.55 1.39 -3.86
N GLU A 60 19.51 0.19 -3.26
CA GLU A 60 20.00 -1.06 -3.88
C GLU A 60 19.26 -1.40 -5.18
N PHE A 61 17.96 -1.10 -5.27
CA PHE A 61 17.17 -1.25 -6.50
C PHE A 61 17.37 -0.08 -7.50
N GLY A 62 18.19 0.92 -7.18
CA GLY A 62 18.46 2.07 -8.04
C GLY A 62 17.28 3.02 -8.18
N LEU A 63 16.38 3.07 -7.19
CA LEU A 63 15.19 3.92 -7.22
C LEU A 63 15.55 5.36 -6.82
N GLU A 64 15.58 6.29 -7.78
CA GLU A 64 15.95 7.69 -7.55
C GLU A 64 14.97 8.41 -6.60
N ILE A 65 15.49 9.20 -5.64
CA ILE A 65 14.68 10.10 -4.79
C ILE A 65 14.21 11.29 -5.62
N ILE A 66 12.90 11.55 -5.63
CA ILE A 66 12.30 12.69 -6.32
C ILE A 66 12.07 13.86 -5.36
N ASP A 67 11.52 13.60 -4.17
CA ASP A 67 11.28 14.61 -3.16
C ASP A 67 12.27 14.48 -1.99
N LYS A 68 13.12 15.49 -1.81
CA LYS A 68 14.08 15.53 -0.69
C LYS A 68 13.40 15.65 0.67
N LYS A 69 12.19 16.20 0.73
CA LYS A 69 11.40 16.32 1.98
C LYS A 69 10.67 15.03 2.33
N ASN A 70 10.35 14.23 1.31
CA ASN A 70 9.72 12.92 1.47
C ASN A 70 10.49 11.86 0.66
N PRO A 71 11.55 11.26 1.25
CA PRO A 71 12.44 10.36 0.52
C PRO A 71 11.79 9.02 0.13
N LEU A 72 10.55 8.78 0.57
CA LEU A 72 9.73 7.65 0.14
C LEU A 72 9.15 7.84 -1.27
N ILE A 73 9.20 9.05 -1.83
CA ILE A 73 8.78 9.31 -3.21
C ILE A 73 9.93 9.01 -4.15
N ARG A 74 9.74 7.96 -4.95
CA ARG A 74 10.78 7.41 -5.82
C ARG A 74 10.36 7.44 -7.29
N LYS A 75 11.33 7.63 -8.17
CA LYS A 75 11.13 7.55 -9.62
C LYS A 75 11.01 6.09 -10.05
N ILE A 76 9.88 5.73 -10.66
CA ILE A 76 9.64 4.35 -11.13
C ILE A 76 9.67 4.27 -12.67
N GLY A 77 9.46 5.38 -13.36
CA GLY A 77 9.63 5.46 -14.82
C GLY A 77 8.43 4.97 -15.64
N TRP A 78 7.38 4.46 -15.00
CA TRP A 78 6.09 4.20 -15.64
C TRP A 78 4.96 5.04 -15.04
N ILE A 79 4.07 5.52 -15.91
CA ILE A 79 2.97 6.41 -15.54
C ILE A 79 1.67 5.62 -15.46
N THR A 80 0.94 5.82 -14.37
CA THR A 80 -0.44 5.34 -14.26
C THR A 80 -1.32 6.09 -15.27
N LYS A 81 -1.79 5.39 -16.30
CA LYS A 81 -2.85 5.91 -17.17
C LYS A 81 -4.16 5.91 -16.38
N ALA A 82 -4.66 7.10 -16.07
CA ALA A 82 -5.90 7.30 -15.33
C ALA A 82 -6.92 8.04 -16.19
N THR A 83 -8.14 7.53 -16.22
CA THR A 83 -9.29 8.22 -16.81
C THR A 83 -9.69 9.44 -15.98
N GLU A 84 -10.39 10.39 -16.58
CA GLU A 84 -10.93 11.56 -15.86
C GLU A 84 -11.91 11.17 -14.74
N ALA A 85 -12.63 10.05 -14.93
CA ALA A 85 -13.51 9.51 -13.89
C ALA A 85 -12.72 9.02 -12.67
N GLU A 86 -11.59 8.33 -12.88
CA GLU A 86 -10.72 7.87 -11.79
C GLU A 86 -10.06 9.03 -11.06
N LYS A 87 -9.54 10.03 -11.77
CA LYS A 87 -8.98 11.25 -11.16
C LYS A 87 -10.01 11.95 -10.27
N LYS A 88 -11.24 12.14 -10.77
CA LYS A 88 -12.35 12.71 -10.00
C LYS A 88 -12.72 11.86 -8.79
N PHE A 89 -12.73 10.53 -8.95
CA PHE A 89 -12.98 9.60 -7.85
C PHE A 89 -11.91 9.75 -6.75
N TRP A 90 -10.64 9.80 -7.12
CA TRP A 90 -9.53 9.96 -6.20
C TRP A 90 -9.62 11.28 -5.42
N GLN A 91 -9.81 12.40 -6.11
CA GLN A 91 -9.94 13.72 -5.49
C GLN A 91 -11.13 13.82 -4.52
N LYS A 92 -12.25 13.16 -4.83
CA LYS A 92 -13.48 13.20 -4.01
C LYS A 92 -13.55 12.10 -2.95
N SER A 93 -12.59 11.18 -2.94
CA SER A 93 -12.61 10.02 -2.04
C SER A 93 -12.51 10.45 -0.58
N LYS A 94 -13.36 9.86 0.27
CA LYS A 94 -13.26 9.98 1.73
C LYS A 94 -12.37 8.91 2.35
N ASN A 95 -11.77 8.02 1.55
CA ASN A 95 -10.86 7.00 2.06
C ASN A 95 -9.57 7.66 2.57
N PRO A 96 -9.24 7.55 3.88
CA PRO A 96 -8.08 8.22 4.45
C PRO A 96 -6.75 7.73 3.86
N HIS A 97 -6.65 6.46 3.47
CA HIS A 97 -5.44 5.93 2.83
C HIS A 97 -5.22 6.54 1.45
N LEU A 98 -6.31 6.77 0.71
CA LEU A 98 -6.22 7.36 -0.61
C LEU A 98 -5.83 8.84 -0.54
N LYS A 99 -6.39 9.58 0.43
CA LYS A 99 -5.97 10.96 0.71
C LYS A 99 -4.50 11.03 1.12
N TYR A 100 -4.08 10.18 2.05
CA TYR A 100 -2.69 10.11 2.50
C TYR A 100 -1.71 9.88 1.34
N TYR A 101 -2.03 9.00 0.40
CA TYR A 101 -1.22 8.82 -0.80
C TYR A 101 -1.11 10.10 -1.64
N ILE A 102 -2.25 10.75 -1.94
CA ILE A 102 -2.27 11.95 -2.79
C ILE A 102 -1.54 13.11 -2.12
N GLU A 103 -1.72 13.28 -0.80
CA GLU A 103 -1.05 14.33 -0.03
C GLU A 103 0.46 14.08 0.07
N SER A 104 0.88 12.82 0.18
CA SER A 104 2.30 12.45 0.26
C SER A 104 3.01 12.46 -1.10
N ASN A 105 2.26 12.25 -2.19
CA ASN A 105 2.75 12.10 -3.55
C ASN A 105 1.83 12.87 -4.53
N PRO A 106 1.79 14.22 -4.47
CA PRO A 106 0.89 15.03 -5.30
C PRO A 106 1.17 14.87 -6.80
N ASP A 107 2.44 14.63 -7.16
CA ASP A 107 2.91 14.53 -8.55
C ASP A 107 2.97 13.06 -9.03
N PHE A 108 2.20 12.14 -8.43
CA PHE A 108 2.19 10.72 -8.80
C PHE A 108 1.87 10.47 -10.28
N SER A 109 1.18 11.41 -10.95
CA SER A 109 0.87 11.35 -12.38
C SER A 109 2.11 11.45 -13.28
N GLU A 110 3.26 11.87 -12.74
CA GLU A 110 4.54 11.92 -13.45
C GLU A 110 5.31 10.59 -13.41
N GLY A 111 4.71 9.54 -12.80
CA GLY A 111 5.35 8.23 -12.65
C GLY A 111 6.18 8.11 -11.37
N HIS A 112 5.90 8.97 -10.40
CA HIS A 112 6.46 8.89 -9.04
C HIS A 112 5.70 7.85 -8.24
N GLY A 113 6.40 6.84 -7.75
CA GLY A 113 5.86 5.82 -6.87
C GLY A 113 6.05 6.18 -5.41
N PHE A 114 5.15 5.71 -4.57
CA PHE A 114 5.25 5.85 -3.12
C PHE A 114 5.78 4.56 -2.50
N LEU A 115 6.98 4.59 -1.95
CA LEU A 115 7.63 3.41 -1.40
C LEU A 115 6.83 2.84 -0.22
N ILE A 116 6.54 1.55 -0.27
CA ILE A 116 5.91 0.79 0.81
C ILE A 116 6.70 -0.46 1.16
N LEU A 117 6.63 -0.87 2.43
CA LEU A 117 7.21 -2.09 2.95
C LEU A 117 6.16 -2.91 3.70
N VAL A 118 6.08 -4.19 3.36
CA VAL A 118 5.21 -5.16 4.02
C VAL A 118 6.04 -6.27 4.66
N PRO A 119 6.03 -6.40 5.99
CA PRO A 119 6.62 -7.55 6.66
C PRO A 119 5.83 -8.83 6.35
N LEU A 120 6.48 -9.82 5.74
CA LEU A 120 5.88 -11.11 5.36
C LEU A 120 5.97 -12.12 6.52
N SER A 121 5.48 -11.74 7.70
CA SER A 121 5.35 -12.64 8.84
C SER A 121 4.02 -13.40 8.82
N PHE A 122 3.99 -14.60 9.42
CA PHE A 122 2.76 -15.39 9.55
C PHE A 122 1.65 -14.61 10.26
N LEU A 123 1.99 -13.90 11.34
CA LEU A 123 1.03 -13.10 12.10
C LEU A 123 0.45 -11.97 11.24
N ASN A 124 1.28 -11.26 10.47
CA ASN A 124 0.80 -10.19 9.60
C ASN A 124 -0.15 -10.74 8.53
N GLY A 125 0.22 -11.86 7.89
CA GLY A 125 -0.63 -12.52 6.89
C GLY A 125 -1.98 -12.98 7.48
N LEU A 126 -1.96 -13.62 8.64
CA LEU A 126 -3.14 -14.13 9.33
C LEU A 126 -4.10 -12.98 9.72
N ILE A 127 -3.60 -11.91 10.35
CA ILE A 127 -4.43 -10.76 10.72
C ILE A 127 -4.97 -10.05 9.47
N SER A 128 -4.14 -9.88 8.43
CA SER A 128 -4.57 -9.29 7.15
C SER A 128 -5.71 -10.07 6.50
N PHE A 129 -5.66 -11.40 6.57
CA PHE A 129 -6.74 -12.27 6.10
C PHE A 129 -8.04 -12.04 6.89
N PHE A 130 -7.99 -11.95 8.21
CA PHE A 130 -9.17 -11.64 9.03
C PHE A 130 -9.74 -10.26 8.71
N TYR A 131 -8.89 -9.24 8.56
CA TYR A 131 -9.33 -7.91 8.12
C TYR A 131 -10.04 -7.97 6.77
N PHE A 132 -9.51 -8.72 5.81
CA PHE A 132 -10.15 -8.94 4.53
C PHE A 132 -11.54 -9.57 4.68
N ILE A 133 -11.66 -10.67 5.43
CA ILE A 133 -12.95 -11.36 5.65
C ILE A 133 -13.99 -10.42 6.30
N ILE A 134 -13.60 -9.69 7.35
CA ILE A 134 -14.48 -8.75 8.06
C ILE A 134 -14.96 -7.67 7.10
N PHE A 135 -14.03 -7.00 6.40
CA PHE A 135 -14.38 -5.91 5.49
C PHE A 135 -15.24 -6.39 4.32
N TYR A 136 -14.93 -7.56 3.76
CA TYR A 136 -15.69 -8.17 2.67
C TYR A 136 -17.13 -8.46 3.11
N THR A 137 -17.29 -9.06 4.29
CA THR A 137 -18.61 -9.41 4.84
C THR A 137 -19.44 -8.15 5.15
N LEU A 138 -18.81 -7.12 5.75
CA LEU A 138 -19.46 -5.84 6.01
C LEU A 138 -19.93 -5.16 4.72
N LYS A 139 -19.06 -5.07 3.70
CA LYS A 139 -19.44 -4.50 2.40
C LYS A 139 -20.57 -5.28 1.74
N LYS A 140 -20.54 -6.62 1.79
CA LYS A 140 -21.59 -7.47 1.24
C LYS A 140 -22.92 -7.24 1.93
N LYS A 141 -22.92 -7.15 3.27
CA LYS A 141 -24.13 -6.87 4.08
C LYS A 141 -24.72 -5.49 3.78
N ILE A 142 -23.88 -4.46 3.70
CA ILE A 142 -24.31 -3.09 3.33
C ILE A 142 -24.93 -3.08 1.93
N ARG A 143 -24.28 -3.69 0.94
CA ARG A 143 -24.79 -3.77 -0.44
C ARG A 143 -26.12 -4.53 -0.53
N TYR A 144 -26.26 -5.61 0.22
CA TYR A 144 -27.51 -6.37 0.32
C TYR A 144 -28.65 -5.51 0.89
N ASN A 145 -28.38 -4.81 2.01
CA ASN A 145 -29.37 -3.94 2.64
C ASN A 145 -29.78 -2.75 1.75
N LEU A 146 -28.84 -2.11 1.04
CA LEU A 146 -29.17 -1.05 0.08
C LEU A 146 -30.07 -1.55 -1.06
N ARG A 147 -29.80 -2.75 -1.58
CA ARG A 147 -30.63 -3.34 -2.66
C ARG A 147 -32.04 -3.67 -2.19
N ARG A 148 -32.21 -4.07 -0.93
CA ARG A 148 -33.53 -4.35 -0.33
C ARG A 148 -34.32 -3.08 -0.01
N PHE A 149 -33.65 -1.95 0.22
CA PHE A 149 -34.30 -0.66 0.50
C PHE A 149 -34.69 0.10 -0.77
N LEU A 150 -34.02 -0.17 -1.89
CA LEU A 150 -34.27 0.43 -3.21
C LEU A 150 -35.18 -0.43 -4.11
N ALA A 151 -35.67 -1.57 -3.62
CA ALA A 151 -36.61 -2.47 -4.28
C ALA A 151 -37.95 -2.42 -3.53
#